data_AF-A0A0L8GR16-F1
#
_entry.id   AF-A0A0L8GR16-F1
#
_cell.length_a   1.000
_cell.length_b   1.000
_cell.length_c   1.000
_cell.angle_alpha   90.00
_cell.angle_beta   90.00
_cell.angle_gamma   90.00
#
_symmetry.space_group_name_H-M   'P 1'
#
loop_
_entity.id
_entity.type
_entity.pdbx_description
1 polymer ?
#
loop_
_entity_poly.entity_id
_entity_poly.type
_entity_poly.pdbx_seq_one_letter_code
_entity_poly.pdbx_strand_id
1 'polypeptide(L)'
;MDEDSCVKKCHTLAVEGTCGRGAFVSGYWDIYMEFAKEEEKTCLCRYTVHNQGSERATLYILPQIWLRDTWSHYSCDKCHTFSKPMMKLHNDRNEICVHYSEGCFIAKFDCGPDGTFPTMLFTENDTQTSLYTKNAFHRYIISNELTSVNPEMQGTKCGALYCLTVDPGESQIIQWCLYSEGAVAECSNFKWVFEEILRKREKNAKNFYTMILSPSWTEEERNIACQAYAGLLWSKQFYCYDVRKWVESTIIRSERISPESLFCASGCNNWTDAKRNQNWISHLQNCDIISMPDKWEFPW
;
A
#
# COMPACT_ATOMS: atom_id res chain seq x y z
N MET A 1 -8.53 13.52 -21.04
CA MET A 1 -7.30 12.74 -20.82
C MET A 1 -7.66 11.76 -19.72
N ASP A 2 -8.01 10.53 -20.08
CA ASP A 2 -8.39 9.50 -19.10
C ASP A 2 -7.13 9.01 -18.38
N GLU A 3 -6.87 9.58 -17.21
CA GLU A 3 -5.92 9.02 -16.23
C GLU A 3 -6.33 7.60 -15.76
N ASP A 4 -7.52 7.13 -16.15
CA ASP A 4 -8.10 5.83 -15.83
C ASP A 4 -7.56 4.63 -16.64
N SER A 5 -6.58 4.84 -17.52
CA SER A 5 -6.03 3.81 -18.41
C SER A 5 -4.78 3.08 -17.87
N CYS A 6 -4.54 3.11 -16.56
CA CYS A 6 -3.26 2.69 -15.99
C CYS A 6 -3.27 1.22 -15.51
N VAL A 7 -2.44 0.36 -16.13
CA VAL A 7 -1.84 -0.78 -15.42
C VAL A 7 -0.57 -0.26 -14.76
N LYS A 8 -0.54 -0.20 -13.43
CA LYS A 8 0.69 0.15 -12.71
C LYS A 8 1.42 -1.13 -12.33
N LYS A 9 2.63 -1.31 -12.84
CA LYS A 9 3.54 -2.39 -12.43
C LYS A 9 4.57 -1.83 -11.47
N CYS A 10 4.70 -2.44 -10.29
CA CYS A 10 5.74 -2.14 -9.32
C CYS A 10 6.54 -3.39 -9.04
N HIS A 11 7.85 -3.23 -9.06
CA HIS A 11 8.79 -4.25 -8.66
C HIS A 11 9.22 -3.98 -7.22
N THR A 12 9.22 -5.01 -6.38
CA THR A 12 9.75 -4.91 -5.02
C THR A 12 10.62 -6.13 -4.77
N LEU A 13 11.88 -5.86 -4.43
CA LEU A 13 12.84 -6.87 -4.03
C LEU A 13 12.74 -7.05 -2.52
N ALA A 14 12.38 -8.26 -2.09
CA ALA A 14 12.52 -8.66 -0.70
C ALA A 14 13.75 -9.56 -0.58
N VAL A 15 14.72 -9.09 0.22
CA VAL A 15 16.00 -9.76 0.45
C VAL A 15 16.01 -10.29 1.88
N GLU A 16 16.33 -11.57 2.06
CA GLU A 16 16.76 -12.06 3.36
C GLU A 16 18.21 -11.63 3.61
N GLY A 17 18.41 -10.71 4.56
CA GLY A 17 19.75 -10.27 4.98
C GLY A 17 20.04 -8.79 4.73
N THR A 18 20.84 -8.21 5.62
CA THR A 18 21.26 -6.79 5.61
C THR A 18 21.80 -6.36 4.24
N CYS A 19 21.26 -5.26 3.73
CA CYS A 19 21.66 -4.63 2.47
C CYS A 19 23.16 -4.28 2.47
N GLY A 20 23.98 -5.13 1.87
CA GLY A 20 25.39 -4.91 1.65
C GLY A 20 25.99 -5.96 0.73
N ARG A 21 26.33 -5.59 -0.52
CA ARG A 21 27.08 -6.29 -1.61
C ARG A 21 26.92 -7.82 -1.82
N GLY A 22 26.08 -8.51 -1.06
CA GLY A 22 25.86 -9.96 -1.07
C GLY A 22 24.39 -10.36 -0.93
N ALA A 23 23.47 -9.40 -1.01
CA ALA A 23 22.00 -9.59 -0.95
C ALA A 23 21.45 -10.64 -1.93
N PHE A 24 22.15 -10.89 -3.03
CA PHE A 24 21.73 -11.83 -4.07
C PHE A 24 22.39 -13.21 -3.95
N VAL A 25 23.35 -13.40 -3.04
CA VAL A 25 24.15 -14.64 -2.94
C VAL A 25 23.34 -15.81 -2.38
N SER A 26 22.36 -15.52 -1.52
CA SER A 26 21.48 -16.50 -0.88
C SER A 26 20.11 -16.66 -1.58
N GLY A 27 19.93 -16.06 -2.75
CA GLY A 27 18.61 -15.94 -3.38
C GLY A 27 17.80 -14.77 -2.83
N TYR A 28 16.73 -14.40 -3.56
CA TYR A 28 15.84 -13.29 -3.20
C TYR A 28 14.42 -13.55 -3.70
N TRP A 29 13.47 -12.79 -3.18
CA TRP A 29 12.10 -12.79 -3.67
C TRP A 29 11.89 -11.62 -4.61
N ASP A 30 11.40 -11.92 -5.81
CA ASP A 30 10.99 -10.92 -6.78
C ASP A 30 9.45 -10.81 -6.78
N ILE A 31 8.94 -9.65 -6.40
CA ILE A 31 7.49 -9.42 -6.29
C ILE A 31 7.08 -8.36 -7.30
N TYR A 32 6.31 -8.78 -8.31
CA TYR A 32 5.62 -7.90 -9.23
C TYR A 32 4.22 -7.59 -8.73
N MET A 33 3.91 -6.32 -8.56
CA MET A 33 2.57 -5.85 -8.22
C MET A 33 1.96 -5.17 -9.43
N GLU A 34 0.80 -5.65 -9.88
CA GLU A 34 0.06 -5.09 -11.01
C GLU A 34 -1.27 -4.54 -10.50
N PHE A 35 -1.53 -3.25 -10.71
CA PHE A 35 -2.81 -2.61 -10.40
C PHE A 35 -3.52 -2.23 -11.68
N ALA A 36 -4.81 -2.56 -11.80
CA ALA A 36 -5.65 -2.19 -12.93
C ALA A 36 -6.96 -1.58 -12.45
N LYS A 37 -7.28 -0.40 -12.98
CA LYS A 37 -8.54 0.29 -12.70
C LYS A 37 -9.55 -0.07 -13.77
N GLU A 38 -10.70 -0.67 -13.42
CA GLU A 38 -11.75 -0.93 -14.42
C GLU A 38 -12.73 0.24 -14.54
N GLU A 39 -13.11 0.81 -13.41
CA GLU A 39 -13.94 2.01 -13.35
C GLU A 39 -13.39 2.95 -12.27
N GLU A 40 -13.98 4.14 -12.14
CA GLU A 40 -13.56 5.16 -11.17
C GLU A 40 -13.34 4.58 -9.76
N LYS A 41 -14.23 3.68 -9.33
CA LYS A 41 -14.29 3.11 -7.98
C LYS A 41 -13.98 1.62 -7.92
N THR A 42 -13.34 1.06 -8.96
CA THR A 42 -13.00 -0.37 -9.06
C THR A 42 -11.54 -0.55 -9.43
N CYS A 43 -10.77 -1.19 -8.55
CA CYS A 43 -9.35 -1.45 -8.70
C CYS A 43 -9.04 -2.92 -8.42
N LEU A 44 -8.23 -3.52 -9.29
CA LEU A 44 -7.77 -4.90 -9.22
C LEU A 44 -6.29 -4.90 -8.93
N CYS A 45 -5.82 -5.84 -8.12
CA CYS A 45 -4.42 -5.97 -7.74
C CYS A 45 -3.94 -7.43 -7.81
N ARG A 46 -2.86 -7.66 -8.54
CA ARG A 46 -2.16 -8.95 -8.62
C ARG A 46 -0.77 -8.81 -8.04
N TYR A 47 -0.35 -9.80 -7.27
CA TYR A 47 1.04 -10.00 -6.88
C TYR A 47 1.53 -11.29 -7.52
N THR A 48 2.61 -11.21 -8.28
CA THR A 48 3.33 -12.37 -8.79
C THR A 48 4.65 -12.45 -8.03
N VAL A 49 4.80 -13.50 -7.24
CA VAL A 49 5.92 -13.72 -6.33
C VAL A 49 6.81 -14.80 -6.91
N HIS A 50 8.04 -14.48 -7.29
CA HIS A 50 9.03 -15.42 -7.79
C HIS A 50 10.07 -15.74 -6.71
N ASN A 51 10.40 -17.02 -6.58
CA ASN A 51 11.54 -17.46 -5.79
C ASN A 51 12.79 -17.50 -6.68
N GLN A 52 13.68 -16.51 -6.54
CA GLN A 52 14.96 -16.47 -7.27
C GLN A 52 16.09 -17.15 -6.50
N GLY A 53 15.76 -17.91 -5.45
CA GLY A 53 16.69 -18.76 -4.72
C GLY A 53 16.89 -20.12 -5.35
N SER A 54 17.88 -20.86 -4.84
CA SER A 54 18.22 -22.21 -5.29
C SER A 54 17.43 -23.31 -4.56
N GLU A 55 16.67 -22.97 -3.53
CA GLU A 55 15.92 -23.91 -2.69
C GLU A 55 14.44 -23.53 -2.57
N ARG A 56 13.59 -24.53 -2.32
CA ARG A 56 12.18 -24.31 -2.01
C ARG A 56 12.10 -23.47 -0.73
N ALA A 57 11.39 -22.35 -0.80
CA ALA A 57 11.29 -21.41 0.31
C ALA A 57 9.84 -20.96 0.54
N THR A 58 9.56 -20.51 1.76
CA THR A 58 8.25 -20.01 2.17
C THR A 58 8.30 -18.50 2.38
N LEU A 59 7.37 -17.77 1.78
CA LEU A 59 7.18 -16.33 1.96
C LEU A 59 5.82 -16.05 2.59
N TYR A 60 5.82 -15.24 3.65
CA TYR A 60 4.61 -14.63 4.18
C TYR A 60 4.40 -13.28 3.49
N ILE A 61 3.30 -13.14 2.75
CA ILE A 61 2.93 -11.90 2.07
C ILE A 61 1.61 -11.35 2.65
N LEU A 62 1.57 -10.04 2.86
CA LEU A 62 0.47 -9.37 3.53
C LEU A 62 0.06 -8.11 2.75
N PRO A 63 -0.77 -8.22 1.70
CA PRO A 63 -1.42 -7.06 1.11
C PRO A 63 -2.26 -6.34 2.17
N GLN A 64 -2.10 -5.02 2.27
CA GLN A 64 -2.73 -4.21 3.32
C GLN A 64 -3.62 -3.13 2.74
N ILE A 65 -4.75 -2.93 3.41
CA ILE A 65 -5.60 -1.77 3.24
C ILE A 65 -5.56 -1.01 4.56
N TRP A 66 -5.36 0.29 4.49
CA TRP A 66 -5.38 1.15 5.67
C TRP A 66 -6.09 2.44 5.33
N LEU A 67 -6.84 2.94 6.31
CA LEU A 67 -7.54 4.19 6.24
C LEU A 67 -6.61 5.26 6.83
N ARG A 68 -6.35 6.28 6.02
CA ARG A 68 -5.55 7.42 6.45
C ARG A 68 -6.23 8.09 7.62
N ASP A 69 -5.46 8.36 8.68
CA ASP A 69 -5.98 9.08 9.84
C ASP A 69 -6.32 10.53 9.47
N THR A 70 -7.60 10.73 9.21
CA THR A 70 -8.23 12.02 8.89
C THR A 70 -9.19 12.47 9.98
N TRP A 71 -9.45 11.64 10.99
CA TRP A 71 -10.46 11.86 12.02
C TRP A 71 -9.85 12.28 13.36
N SER A 72 -8.56 12.02 13.57
CA SER A 72 -7.88 12.54 14.77
C SER A 72 -7.77 14.06 14.71
N HIS A 73 -7.59 14.67 15.88
CA HIS A 73 -7.41 16.12 16.04
C HIS A 73 -6.16 16.68 15.32
N TYR A 74 -5.41 15.82 14.63
CA TYR A 74 -4.12 16.10 14.04
C TYR A 74 -4.17 16.23 12.51
N SER A 75 -5.32 15.91 11.91
CA SER A 75 -5.46 15.98 10.45
C SER A 75 -5.48 17.43 9.95
N CYS A 76 -4.92 17.63 8.76
CA CYS A 76 -5.10 18.85 7.97
C CYS A 76 -6.58 19.25 7.89
N ASP A 77 -6.90 20.54 8.04
CA ASP A 77 -8.30 21.04 7.96
C ASP A 77 -9.00 20.62 6.67
N LYS A 78 -8.25 20.63 5.55
CA LYS A 78 -8.78 20.25 4.23
C LYS A 78 -9.19 18.78 4.12
N CYS A 79 -8.66 17.93 4.99
CA CYS A 79 -8.92 16.49 4.97
C CYS A 79 -9.64 16.01 6.23
N HIS A 80 -10.01 16.89 7.16
CA HIS A 80 -10.56 16.45 8.44
C HIS A 80 -11.94 15.82 8.25
N THR A 81 -12.12 14.62 8.79
CA THR A 81 -13.38 13.88 8.78
C THR A 81 -13.95 13.82 10.18
N PHE A 82 -15.22 14.20 10.37
CA PHE A 82 -15.86 14.20 11.69
C PHE A 82 -16.21 12.80 12.21
N SER A 83 -16.30 11.80 11.33
CA SER A 83 -16.51 10.41 11.69
C SER A 83 -15.27 9.57 11.42
N LYS A 84 -14.90 8.74 12.39
CA LYS A 84 -13.86 7.73 12.22
C LYS A 84 -14.36 6.69 11.21
N PRO A 85 -13.68 6.48 10.07
CA PRO A 85 -14.01 5.43 9.13
C PRO A 85 -13.68 4.06 9.72
N MET A 86 -14.27 3.00 9.18
CA MET A 86 -14.14 1.66 9.75
C MET A 86 -14.11 0.61 8.66
N MET A 87 -13.25 -0.38 8.84
CA MET A 87 -13.27 -1.63 8.10
C MET A 87 -13.76 -2.74 9.00
N LYS A 88 -14.56 -3.64 8.44
CA LYS A 88 -15.00 -4.85 9.11
C LYS A 88 -15.08 -6.00 8.13
N LEU A 89 -14.77 -7.20 8.60
CA LEU A 89 -14.98 -8.42 7.84
C LEU A 89 -16.47 -8.55 7.47
N HIS A 90 -16.75 -8.60 6.18
CA HIS A 90 -18.10 -8.65 5.59
C HIS A 90 -18.66 -10.07 5.56
N ASN A 91 -17.80 -11.06 5.32
CA ASN A 91 -18.14 -12.48 5.36
C ASN A 91 -17.30 -13.21 6.43
N ASP A 92 -17.26 -14.54 6.40
CA ASP A 92 -16.48 -15.36 7.34
C ASP A 92 -15.07 -15.70 6.84
N ARG A 93 -14.60 -15.09 5.74
CA ARG A 93 -13.40 -15.55 5.00
C ARG A 93 -12.46 -14.43 4.57
N ASN A 94 -12.88 -13.58 3.64
CA ASN A 94 -11.97 -12.86 2.75
C ASN A 94 -12.52 -11.55 2.16
N GLU A 95 -13.72 -11.13 2.56
CA GLU A 95 -14.32 -9.88 2.13
C GLU A 95 -14.39 -8.90 3.29
N ILE A 96 -14.07 -7.63 3.03
CA ILE A 96 -14.09 -6.54 4.01
C ILE A 96 -14.99 -5.43 3.46
N CYS A 97 -15.97 -4.95 4.22
CA CYS A 97 -16.57 -3.63 3.91
C CYS A 97 -15.74 -2.55 4.58
N VAL A 98 -15.41 -1.55 3.78
CA VAL A 98 -14.68 -0.35 4.11
C VAL A 98 -15.70 0.78 4.12
N HIS A 99 -16.13 1.19 5.30
CA HIS A 99 -17.01 2.34 5.50
C HIS A 99 -16.17 3.62 5.58
N TYR A 100 -16.42 4.52 4.64
CA TYR A 100 -15.79 5.84 4.57
C TYR A 100 -16.87 6.93 4.45
N SER A 101 -16.52 8.19 4.74
CA SER A 101 -17.48 9.31 4.73
C SER A 101 -18.22 9.50 3.40
N GLU A 102 -17.64 9.00 2.31
CA GLU A 102 -18.13 9.16 0.94
C GLU A 102 -18.75 7.87 0.34
N GLY A 103 -18.84 6.78 1.12
CA GLY A 103 -19.48 5.51 0.72
C GLY A 103 -18.92 4.23 1.38
N CYS A 104 -19.49 3.05 1.06
CA CYS A 104 -18.85 1.74 1.33
C CYS A 104 -18.16 1.20 0.07
N PHE A 105 -16.98 0.62 0.30
CA PHE A 105 -16.27 -0.21 -0.65
C PHE A 105 -16.15 -1.62 -0.11
N ILE A 106 -16.10 -2.62 -0.98
CA ILE A 106 -15.77 -3.99 -0.64
C ILE A 106 -14.36 -4.28 -1.13
N ALA A 107 -13.50 -4.75 -0.24
CA ALA A 107 -12.24 -5.38 -0.60
C ALA A 107 -12.40 -6.90 -0.55
N LYS A 108 -12.06 -7.58 -1.64
CA LYS A 108 -12.17 -9.04 -1.76
C LYS A 108 -10.83 -9.65 -2.12
N PHE A 109 -10.35 -10.56 -1.28
CA PHE A 109 -9.08 -11.26 -1.42
C PHE A 109 -9.32 -12.69 -1.93
N ASP A 110 -8.72 -13.11 -3.04
CA ASP A 110 -8.93 -14.49 -3.53
C ASP A 110 -8.22 -15.52 -2.64
N CYS A 111 -8.52 -16.80 -2.86
CA CYS A 111 -7.70 -17.87 -2.34
C CYS A 111 -6.26 -17.81 -2.88
N GLY A 112 -5.31 -18.31 -2.07
CA GLY A 112 -3.95 -18.54 -2.52
C GLY A 112 -3.88 -19.66 -3.57
N PRO A 113 -2.69 -19.89 -4.14
CA PRO A 113 -2.49 -20.93 -5.18
C PRO A 113 -2.86 -22.35 -4.77
N ASP A 114 -2.87 -22.63 -3.47
CA ASP A 114 -3.27 -23.91 -2.87
C ASP A 114 -4.78 -24.03 -2.61
N GLY A 115 -5.55 -23.00 -2.96
CA GLY A 115 -7.00 -22.91 -2.72
C GLY A 115 -7.37 -22.49 -1.29
N THR A 116 -6.41 -22.16 -0.44
CA THR A 116 -6.69 -21.71 0.94
C THR A 116 -6.99 -20.20 0.97
N PHE A 117 -7.96 -19.79 1.79
CA PHE A 117 -8.23 -18.37 2.00
C PHE A 117 -7.15 -17.75 2.92
N PRO A 118 -6.79 -16.47 2.71
CA PRO A 118 -5.83 -15.79 3.58
C PRO A 118 -6.36 -15.64 5.01
N THR A 119 -5.44 -15.54 5.97
CA THR A 119 -5.82 -15.16 7.34
C THR A 119 -6.01 -13.64 7.40
N MET A 120 -7.24 -13.20 7.71
CA MET A 120 -7.56 -11.78 7.81
C MET A 120 -7.12 -11.22 9.16
N LEU A 121 -6.30 -10.18 9.14
CA LEU A 121 -5.77 -9.51 10.33
C LEU A 121 -6.26 -8.07 10.40
N PHE A 122 -6.73 -7.63 11.55
CA PHE A 122 -7.23 -6.27 11.76
C PHE A 122 -6.46 -5.55 12.88
N THR A 123 -6.24 -4.26 12.70
CA THR A 123 -5.63 -3.38 13.70
C THR A 123 -6.08 -1.94 13.46
N GLU A 124 -5.59 -1.01 14.28
CA GLU A 124 -5.77 0.42 14.06
C GLU A 124 -4.53 1.02 13.38
N ASN A 125 -4.77 1.97 12.48
CA ASN A 125 -3.71 2.83 11.92
C ASN A 125 -3.36 4.00 12.86
N ASP A 126 -3.90 4.02 14.08
CA ASP A 126 -3.44 4.95 15.12
C ASP A 126 -2.20 4.38 15.83
N THR A 127 -1.31 5.29 16.17
CA THR A 127 -0.02 5.03 16.80
C THR A 127 -0.10 4.79 18.30
N GLN A 128 -1.15 5.23 19.04
CA GLN A 128 -1.02 5.32 20.50
C GLN A 128 -2.25 5.04 21.38
N THR A 129 -3.49 5.03 20.86
CA THR A 129 -4.67 4.91 21.75
C THR A 129 -5.33 3.53 21.81
N SER A 130 -5.04 2.64 20.85
CA SER A 130 -5.63 1.30 20.78
C SER A 130 -4.69 0.23 21.35
N LEU A 131 -5.27 -0.85 21.89
CA LEU A 131 -4.55 -2.08 22.22
C LEU A 131 -3.88 -2.70 20.97
N TYR A 132 -4.52 -2.54 19.81
CA TYR A 132 -4.08 -3.03 18.51
C TYR A 132 -3.47 -1.87 17.71
N THR A 133 -2.15 -1.71 17.80
CA THR A 133 -1.41 -0.60 17.20
C THR A 133 -1.01 -0.87 15.74
N LYS A 134 -0.52 0.16 15.04
CA LYS A 134 -0.04 0.07 13.65
C LYS A 134 0.98 -1.07 13.38
N ASN A 135 1.73 -1.46 14.42
CA ASN A 135 2.79 -2.49 14.36
C ASN A 135 2.30 -3.90 14.74
N ALA A 136 1.00 -4.09 14.99
CA ALA A 136 0.39 -5.37 15.36
C ALA A 136 0.77 -6.52 14.43
N PHE A 137 0.74 -6.30 13.11
CA PHE A 137 1.04 -7.35 12.13
C PHE A 137 2.48 -7.88 12.24
N HIS A 138 3.45 -7.02 12.56
CA HIS A 138 4.83 -7.48 12.78
C HIS A 138 4.92 -8.39 14.01
N ARG A 139 4.28 -8.00 15.13
CA ARG A 139 4.25 -8.81 16.34
C ARG A 139 3.51 -10.14 16.13
N TYR A 140 2.42 -10.10 15.37
CA TYR A 140 1.66 -11.29 15.02
C TYR A 140 2.48 -12.28 14.18
N ILE A 141 3.11 -11.81 13.10
CA ILE A 141 3.79 -12.67 12.12
C ILE A 141 5.18 -13.09 12.58
N ILE A 142 5.97 -12.16 13.11
CA ILE A 142 7.38 -12.39 13.44
C ILE A 142 7.54 -12.83 14.89
N SER A 143 6.85 -12.16 15.82
CA SER A 143 6.94 -12.47 17.27
C SER A 143 5.93 -13.51 17.74
N ASN A 144 5.06 -14.01 16.85
CA ASN A 144 3.99 -14.97 17.14
C ASN A 144 3.05 -14.52 18.28
N GLU A 145 2.87 -13.20 18.46
CA GLU A 145 1.97 -12.63 19.46
C GLU A 145 0.52 -12.61 18.92
N LEU A 146 -0.18 -13.74 18.99
CA LEU A 146 -1.49 -13.91 18.35
C LEU A 146 -2.57 -12.93 18.85
N THR A 147 -2.43 -12.41 20.07
CA THR A 147 -3.35 -11.44 20.68
C THR A 147 -3.06 -9.98 20.28
N SER A 148 -2.05 -9.74 19.44
CA SER A 148 -1.63 -8.39 19.05
C SER A 148 -2.54 -7.73 17.99
N VAL A 149 -3.44 -8.50 17.37
CA VAL A 149 -4.43 -8.06 16.36
C VAL A 149 -5.84 -8.08 16.94
N ASN A 150 -6.76 -7.32 16.35
CA ASN A 150 -8.13 -7.21 16.84
C ASN A 150 -8.95 -8.47 16.54
N PRO A 151 -9.39 -9.25 17.56
CA PRO A 151 -10.20 -10.44 17.36
C PRO A 151 -11.62 -10.15 16.90
N GLU A 152 -12.11 -8.91 17.04
CA GLU A 152 -13.42 -8.49 16.55
C GLU A 152 -13.48 -8.28 15.03
N MET A 153 -12.35 -8.51 14.32
CA MET A 153 -12.24 -8.42 12.86
C MET A 153 -12.69 -7.06 12.30
N GLN A 154 -12.32 -5.99 13.01
CA GLN A 154 -12.62 -4.61 12.66
C GLN A 154 -11.47 -3.66 13.00
N GLY A 155 -11.40 -2.52 12.33
CA GLY A 155 -10.41 -1.48 12.62
C GLY A 155 -10.21 -0.51 11.46
N THR A 156 -9.13 0.24 11.50
CA THR A 156 -8.73 1.19 10.43
C THR A 156 -7.56 0.72 9.59
N LYS A 157 -7.04 -0.48 9.87
CA LYS A 157 -6.03 -1.17 9.07
C LYS A 157 -6.32 -2.67 9.03
N CYS A 158 -6.24 -3.25 7.84
CA CYS A 158 -6.40 -4.68 7.63
C CYS A 158 -5.26 -5.21 6.75
N GLY A 159 -4.89 -6.48 6.94
CA GLY A 159 -4.04 -7.21 6.02
C GLY A 159 -4.54 -8.64 5.81
N ALA A 160 -4.41 -9.14 4.59
CA ALA A 160 -4.71 -10.52 4.23
C ALA A 160 -3.40 -11.34 4.20
N LEU A 161 -3.18 -12.19 5.20
CA LEU A 161 -1.93 -12.95 5.32
C LEU A 161 -1.99 -14.23 4.48
N TYR A 162 -1.11 -14.31 3.48
CA TYR A 162 -0.87 -15.51 2.70
C TYR A 162 0.47 -16.14 3.07
N CYS A 163 0.54 -17.47 3.05
CA CYS A 163 1.76 -18.24 3.22
C CYS A 163 2.03 -18.99 1.91
N LEU A 164 3.03 -18.54 1.16
CA LEU A 164 3.36 -19.07 -0.17
C LEU A 164 4.61 -19.93 -0.07
N THR A 165 4.52 -21.21 -0.44
CA THR A 165 5.71 -22.08 -0.54
C THR A 165 6.02 -22.32 -2.00
N VAL A 166 7.14 -21.78 -2.48
CA VAL A 166 7.47 -21.68 -3.92
C VAL A 166 8.79 -22.39 -4.21
N ASP A 167 8.79 -23.23 -5.23
CA ASP A 167 9.98 -23.93 -5.71
C ASP A 167 11.00 -22.96 -6.37
N PRO A 168 12.29 -23.34 -6.44
CA PRO A 168 13.32 -22.53 -7.10
C PRO A 168 12.94 -22.16 -8.54
N GLY A 169 13.04 -20.88 -8.89
CA GLY A 169 12.71 -20.37 -10.23
C GLY A 169 11.22 -20.32 -10.56
N GLU A 170 10.35 -20.86 -9.69
CA GLU A 170 8.91 -20.84 -9.87
C GLU A 170 8.28 -19.56 -9.32
N SER A 171 7.00 -19.37 -9.64
CA SER A 171 6.23 -18.23 -9.15
C SER A 171 4.82 -18.60 -8.72
N GLN A 172 4.29 -17.78 -7.81
CA GLN A 172 2.93 -17.91 -7.32
C GLN A 172 2.21 -16.57 -7.40
N ILE A 173 0.90 -16.64 -7.65
CA ILE A 173 0.06 -15.48 -7.87
C ILE A 173 -0.98 -15.38 -6.76
N ILE A 174 -1.13 -14.18 -6.20
CA ILE A 174 -2.29 -13.82 -5.37
C ILE A 174 -3.00 -12.62 -5.97
N GLN A 175 -4.33 -12.59 -5.84
CA GLN A 175 -5.19 -11.58 -6.46
C GLN A 175 -6.18 -11.04 -5.44
N TRP A 176 -6.47 -9.75 -5.52
CA TRP A 176 -7.53 -9.12 -4.76
C TRP A 176 -8.09 -7.91 -5.52
N CYS A 177 -9.27 -7.44 -5.15
CA CYS A 177 -9.84 -6.22 -5.71
C CYS A 177 -10.52 -5.37 -4.65
N LEU A 178 -10.71 -4.10 -4.99
CA LEU A 178 -11.48 -3.10 -4.25
C LEU A 178 -12.52 -2.51 -5.19
N TYR A 179 -13.79 -2.54 -4.82
CA TYR A 179 -14.87 -1.98 -5.62
C TYR A 179 -15.91 -1.29 -4.73
N SER A 180 -16.63 -0.30 -5.27
CA SER A 180 -17.78 0.27 -4.55
C SER A 180 -18.91 -0.74 -4.44
N GLU A 181 -19.65 -0.75 -3.33
CA GLU A 181 -20.79 -1.66 -3.11
C GLU A 181 -21.85 -1.60 -4.23
N GLY A 182 -22.01 -0.46 -4.92
CA GLY A 182 -22.89 -0.35 -6.09
C GLY A 182 -22.39 -1.03 -7.37
N ALA A 183 -21.11 -1.39 -7.44
CA ALA A 183 -20.48 -2.03 -8.61
C ALA A 183 -20.53 -3.58 -8.56
N VAL A 184 -21.25 -4.15 -7.59
CA VAL A 184 -21.30 -5.60 -7.27
C VAL A 184 -21.70 -6.50 -8.45
N ALA A 185 -22.43 -5.98 -9.45
CA ALA A 185 -23.06 -6.80 -10.48
C ALA A 185 -22.07 -7.59 -11.38
N GLU A 186 -20.79 -7.22 -11.49
CA GLU A 186 -19.86 -7.80 -12.46
C GLU A 186 -18.71 -8.64 -11.85
N CYS A 187 -18.50 -8.64 -10.53
CA CYS A 187 -17.36 -9.31 -9.88
C CYS A 187 -17.65 -10.70 -9.28
N SER A 188 -18.82 -11.30 -9.56
CA SER A 188 -19.19 -12.62 -9.03
C SER A 188 -18.32 -13.76 -9.58
N ASN A 189 -17.71 -13.59 -10.76
CA ASN A 189 -16.83 -14.56 -11.40
C ASN A 189 -15.37 -14.08 -11.39
N PHE A 190 -14.82 -14.00 -10.18
CA PHE A 190 -13.59 -13.29 -9.81
C PHE A 190 -12.41 -13.54 -10.78
N LYS A 191 -12.13 -14.79 -11.15
CA LYS A 191 -10.91 -15.14 -11.90
C LYS A 191 -10.93 -14.72 -13.39
N TRP A 192 -12.03 -14.96 -14.09
CA TRP A 192 -12.11 -14.68 -15.54
C TRP A 192 -12.19 -13.19 -15.83
N VAL A 193 -12.98 -12.46 -15.03
CA VAL A 193 -13.13 -11.00 -15.14
C VAL A 193 -11.80 -10.30 -14.88
N PHE A 194 -11.00 -10.83 -13.94
CA PHE A 194 -9.69 -10.30 -13.60
C PHE A 194 -8.70 -10.30 -14.77
N GLU A 195 -8.55 -11.45 -15.44
CA GLU A 195 -7.63 -11.57 -16.60
C GLU A 195 -8.06 -10.68 -17.77
N GLU A 196 -9.37 -10.62 -18.03
CA GLU A 196 -9.90 -9.80 -19.11
C GLU A 196 -9.63 -8.31 -18.86
N ILE A 197 -9.89 -7.82 -17.65
CA ILE A 197 -9.64 -6.44 -17.26
C ILE A 197 -8.15 -6.11 -17.37
N LEU A 198 -7.27 -6.95 -16.83
CA LEU A 198 -5.83 -6.71 -16.91
C LEU A 198 -5.34 -6.64 -18.36
N ARG A 199 -5.74 -7.61 -19.19
CA ARG A 199 -5.37 -7.64 -20.61
C ARG A 199 -5.91 -6.42 -21.37
N LYS A 200 -7.15 -6.01 -21.07
CA LYS A 200 -7.77 -4.79 -21.63
C LYS A 200 -6.96 -3.55 -21.26
N ARG A 201 -6.59 -3.41 -19.99
CA ARG A 201 -5.82 -2.24 -19.49
C ARG A 201 -4.39 -2.23 -20.02
N GLU A 202 -3.74 -3.38 -20.15
CA GLU A 202 -2.42 -3.51 -20.78
C GLU A 202 -2.46 -3.08 -22.25
N LYS A 203 -3.48 -3.53 -23.01
CA LYS A 203 -3.68 -3.09 -24.39
C LYS A 203 -3.92 -1.57 -24.48
N ASN A 204 -4.71 -1.02 -23.57
CA ASN A 204 -4.97 0.43 -23.52
C ASN A 204 -3.68 1.22 -23.25
N ALA A 205 -2.88 0.78 -22.29
CA ALA A 205 -1.59 1.40 -21.97
C ALA A 205 -0.64 1.34 -23.17
N LYS A 206 -0.53 0.18 -23.84
CA LYS A 206 0.29 0.03 -25.05
C LYS A 206 -0.15 0.97 -26.17
N ASN A 207 -1.47 1.06 -26.41
CA ASN A 207 -2.01 1.98 -27.42
C ASN A 207 -1.70 3.44 -27.08
N PHE A 208 -1.88 3.84 -25.83
CA PHE A 208 -1.57 5.19 -25.35
C PHE A 208 -0.11 5.55 -25.59
N TYR A 209 0.83 4.71 -25.15
CA TYR A 209 2.25 4.97 -25.34
C TYR A 209 2.66 4.95 -26.81
N THR A 210 2.04 4.09 -27.64
CA THR A 210 2.28 4.10 -29.10
C THR A 210 1.87 5.43 -29.74
N MET A 211 0.84 6.10 -29.22
CA MET A 211 0.38 7.40 -29.74
C MET A 211 1.28 8.57 -29.34
N ILE A 212 1.86 8.53 -28.13
CA ILE A 212 2.65 9.67 -27.60
C ILE A 212 4.16 9.55 -27.85
N LEU A 213 4.67 8.33 -28.02
CA LEU A 213 6.09 8.09 -28.27
C LEU A 213 6.42 8.27 -29.75
N SER A 214 7.66 8.69 -30.03
CA SER A 214 8.09 8.90 -31.42
C SER A 214 8.00 7.59 -32.22
N PRO A 215 7.44 7.61 -33.45
CA PRO A 215 7.45 6.44 -34.32
C PRO A 215 8.88 6.05 -34.72
N SER A 216 9.83 7.00 -34.73
CA SER A 216 11.23 6.79 -35.11
C SER A 216 12.07 6.02 -34.08
N TRP A 217 11.57 5.87 -32.85
CA TRP A 217 12.27 5.12 -31.81
C TRP A 217 12.20 3.62 -32.07
N THR A 218 13.25 2.92 -31.68
CA THR A 218 13.30 1.46 -31.61
C THR A 218 12.34 0.93 -30.55
N GLU A 219 12.06 -0.38 -30.57
CA GLU A 219 11.25 -1.02 -29.52
C GLU A 219 11.90 -0.90 -28.15
N GLU A 220 13.23 -1.02 -28.07
CA GLU A 220 13.99 -0.88 -26.84
C GLU A 220 13.89 0.53 -26.26
N GLU A 221 14.10 1.57 -27.07
CA GLU A 221 13.95 2.97 -26.64
C GLU A 221 12.53 3.27 -26.14
N ARG A 222 11.50 2.75 -26.83
CA ARG A 222 10.12 2.87 -26.39
C ARG A 222 9.88 2.17 -25.05
N ASN A 223 10.44 0.99 -24.86
CA ASN A 223 10.33 0.25 -23.59
C ASN A 223 11.02 1.00 -22.44
N ILE A 224 12.20 1.57 -22.67
CA ILE A 224 12.91 2.41 -21.68
C ILE A 224 12.06 3.61 -21.29
N ALA A 225 11.49 4.32 -22.27
CA ALA A 225 10.62 5.48 -22.02
C ALA A 225 9.35 5.09 -21.25
N CYS A 226 8.68 4.00 -21.63
CA CYS A 226 7.52 3.48 -20.91
C CYS A 226 7.83 3.18 -19.45
N GLN A 227 8.97 2.53 -19.17
CA GLN A 227 9.41 2.24 -17.81
C GLN A 227 9.71 3.51 -17.01
N ALA A 228 10.36 4.50 -17.62
CA ALA A 228 10.62 5.79 -16.99
C ALA A 228 9.33 6.53 -16.63
N TYR A 229 8.36 6.58 -17.54
CA TYR A 229 7.04 7.19 -17.28
C TYR A 229 6.24 6.43 -16.22
N ALA A 230 6.27 5.09 -16.26
CA ALA A 230 5.64 4.27 -15.23
C ALA A 230 6.25 4.57 -13.85
N GLY A 231 7.58 4.71 -13.76
CA GLY A 231 8.28 5.11 -12.54
C GLY A 231 7.81 6.46 -11.99
N LEU A 232 7.69 7.48 -12.85
CA LEU A 232 7.15 8.79 -12.46
C LEU A 232 5.71 8.71 -11.96
N LEU A 233 4.84 7.96 -12.65
CA LEU A 233 3.44 7.78 -12.24
C LEU A 233 3.30 6.97 -10.94
N TRP A 234 4.29 6.12 -10.65
CA TRP A 234 4.36 5.33 -9.43
C TRP A 234 4.85 6.14 -8.23
N SER A 235 5.66 7.16 -8.47
CA SER A 235 6.14 8.06 -7.42
C SER A 235 5.23 9.25 -7.16
N LYS A 236 4.15 9.42 -7.95
CA LYS A 236 3.04 10.31 -7.63
C LYS A 236 2.27 9.80 -6.41
N GLN A 237 2.32 10.54 -5.32
CA GLN A 237 1.56 10.26 -4.12
C GLN A 237 0.79 11.48 -3.67
N PHE A 238 -0.28 11.23 -2.91
CA PHE A 238 -0.99 12.29 -2.22
C PHE A 238 -0.21 12.66 -0.95
N TYR A 239 0.37 13.86 -0.95
CA TYR A 239 1.07 14.44 0.19
C TYR A 239 0.15 15.42 0.87
N CYS A 240 -0.38 15.00 2.01
CA CYS A 240 -1.13 15.89 2.88
C CYS A 240 -0.37 16.04 4.20
N TYR A 241 0.43 17.11 4.23
CA TYR A 241 1.39 17.41 5.27
C TYR A 241 1.22 18.85 5.71
N ASP A 242 0.59 19.04 6.86
CA ASP A 242 0.40 20.33 7.52
C ASP A 242 1.37 20.37 8.72
N VAL A 243 2.54 20.97 8.51
CA VAL A 243 3.63 20.92 9.51
C VAL A 243 3.20 21.63 10.80
N ARG A 244 2.45 22.71 10.68
CA ARG A 244 1.98 23.48 11.82
C ARG A 244 1.07 22.64 12.71
N LYS A 245 0.02 22.04 12.13
CA LYS A 245 -0.89 21.16 12.87
C LYS A 245 -0.20 19.93 13.41
N TRP A 246 0.72 19.36 12.64
CA TRP A 246 1.51 18.23 13.07
C TRP A 246 2.39 18.58 14.30
N VAL A 247 3.02 19.76 14.34
CA VAL A 247 3.77 20.24 15.52
C VAL A 247 2.85 20.55 16.69
N GLU A 248 1.75 21.29 16.48
CA GLU A 248 0.77 21.60 17.53
C GLU A 248 0.20 20.31 18.15
N SER A 249 -0.10 19.31 17.33
CA SER A 249 -0.54 17.99 17.77
C SER A 249 0.50 17.24 18.60
N THR A 250 1.78 17.36 18.22
CA THR A 250 2.90 16.73 18.92
C THR A 250 3.11 17.39 20.28
N ILE A 251 2.95 18.71 20.36
CA ILE A 251 2.99 19.46 21.63
C ILE A 251 1.83 19.04 22.56
N ILE A 252 0.62 18.86 22.02
CA ILE A 252 -0.52 18.32 22.79
C ILE A 252 -0.23 16.88 23.26
N ARG A 253 0.47 16.07 22.45
CA ARG A 253 0.94 14.73 22.86
C ARG A 253 1.97 14.76 23.99
N SER A 254 2.81 15.81 24.11
CA SER A 254 3.84 15.90 25.17
C SER A 254 3.32 16.09 26.58
N GLU A 255 2.11 16.57 26.79
CA GLU A 255 1.61 16.69 28.16
C GLU A 255 1.48 15.31 28.85
N ARG A 256 1.73 14.21 28.12
CA ARG A 256 1.81 12.83 28.61
C ARG A 256 3.18 12.15 28.46
N ILE A 257 4.21 12.77 27.85
CA ILE A 257 5.52 12.14 27.56
C ILE A 257 6.67 13.15 27.73
N SER A 258 7.84 12.72 28.21
CA SER A 258 8.99 13.60 28.49
C SER A 258 9.44 14.43 27.26
N PRO A 259 9.90 15.68 27.44
CA PRO A 259 10.28 16.59 26.34
C PRO A 259 11.31 16.02 25.34
N GLU A 260 12.16 15.08 25.75
CA GLU A 260 13.17 14.45 24.88
C GLU A 260 12.56 13.52 23.82
N SER A 261 11.36 12.99 24.05
CA SER A 261 10.66 12.08 23.13
C SER A 261 9.89 12.79 22.01
N LEU A 262 9.57 14.07 22.19
CA LEU A 262 8.82 14.90 21.23
C LEU A 262 9.57 15.10 19.91
N PHE A 263 10.89 15.19 20.01
CA PHE A 263 11.76 15.45 18.86
C PHE A 263 11.91 14.23 17.95
N CYS A 264 11.54 13.03 18.42
CA CYS A 264 11.54 11.80 17.62
C CYS A 264 10.24 11.61 16.81
N ALA A 265 9.15 12.31 17.16
CA ALA A 265 7.88 12.16 16.46
C ALA A 265 7.90 12.73 15.03
N SER A 266 8.85 13.62 14.69
CA SER A 266 9.10 14.12 13.32
C SER A 266 9.83 13.13 12.42
N GLY A 267 10.03 11.87 12.86
CA GLY A 267 10.96 10.95 12.20
C GLY A 267 12.42 11.39 12.34
N CYS A 268 12.71 12.32 13.27
CA CYS A 268 14.04 12.85 13.51
C CYS A 268 14.67 12.11 14.69
N ASN A 269 15.57 11.19 14.40
CA ASN A 269 16.22 10.39 15.44
C ASN A 269 17.28 11.19 16.22
N ASN A 270 17.51 12.47 15.90
CA ASN A 270 18.48 13.36 16.55
C ASN A 270 18.10 14.85 16.46
N TRP A 271 18.61 15.64 17.42
CA TRP A 271 18.43 17.11 17.57
C TRP A 271 18.85 17.93 16.34
N THR A 272 19.69 17.37 15.46
CA THR A 272 20.21 18.02 14.25
C THR A 272 19.19 18.20 13.13
N ASP A 273 18.21 17.30 13.01
CA ASP A 273 17.18 17.39 11.95
C ASP A 273 16.10 18.44 12.25
N ALA A 274 15.91 18.78 13.53
CA ALA A 274 14.97 19.83 13.95
C ALA A 274 15.33 21.21 13.36
N LYS A 275 16.61 21.49 13.10
CA LYS A 275 17.04 22.72 12.40
C LYS A 275 16.78 22.69 10.90
N ARG A 276 16.77 21.50 10.27
CA ARG A 276 16.58 21.36 8.82
C ARG A 276 15.19 21.80 8.39
N ASN A 277 14.17 21.43 9.17
CA ASN A 277 12.77 21.68 8.84
C ASN A 277 12.17 22.87 9.62
N GLN A 278 12.98 23.58 10.41
CA GLN A 278 12.53 24.69 11.27
C GLN A 278 11.75 25.77 10.50
N ASN A 279 12.18 26.06 9.28
CA ASN A 279 11.50 27.04 8.44
C ASN A 279 10.10 26.55 8.06
N TRP A 280 9.91 25.26 7.75
CA TRP A 280 8.65 24.72 7.25
C TRP A 280 7.50 24.80 8.25
N ILE A 281 7.80 24.83 9.54
CA ILE A 281 6.81 24.82 10.64
C ILE A 281 5.75 25.92 10.50
N SER A 282 6.13 27.08 9.95
CA SER A 282 5.23 28.23 9.86
C SER A 282 4.43 28.33 8.57
N HIS A 283 4.80 27.60 7.50
CA HIS A 283 4.27 27.86 6.16
C HIS A 283 4.05 26.64 5.27
N LEU A 284 4.61 25.47 5.59
CA LEU A 284 4.44 24.30 4.75
C LEU A 284 3.12 23.59 5.07
N GLN A 285 2.18 23.74 4.14
CA GLN A 285 0.91 23.01 4.13
C GLN A 285 0.70 22.44 2.72
N ASN A 286 0.83 21.12 2.58
CA ASN A 286 0.56 20.41 1.34
C ASN A 286 -0.76 19.64 1.45
N CYS A 287 -1.52 19.57 0.37
CA CYS A 287 -2.72 18.75 0.25
C CYS A 287 -2.93 18.35 -1.21
N ASP A 288 -1.88 17.83 -1.83
CA ASP A 288 -1.77 17.73 -3.29
C ASP A 288 -1.10 16.42 -3.70
N ILE A 289 -1.28 16.04 -4.96
CA ILE A 289 -0.55 14.92 -5.56
C ILE A 289 0.79 15.42 -6.08
N ILE A 290 1.89 14.95 -5.49
CA ILE A 290 3.25 15.37 -5.85
C ILE A 290 4.01 14.17 -6.41
N SER A 291 4.72 14.37 -7.52
CA SER A 291 5.63 13.39 -8.10
C SER A 291 7.01 13.56 -7.47
N MET A 292 7.47 12.58 -6.70
CA MET A 292 8.79 12.63 -6.06
C MET A 292 9.82 11.78 -6.82
N PRO A 293 11.13 12.08 -6.75
CA PRO A 293 12.16 11.28 -7.43
C PRO A 293 12.23 9.84 -6.90
N ASP A 294 12.05 9.67 -5.59
CA ASP A 294 11.90 8.37 -4.93
C ASP A 294 10.82 8.49 -3.85
N LYS A 295 9.95 7.51 -3.78
CA LYS A 295 8.93 7.42 -2.74
C LYS A 295 9.44 6.88 -1.40
N TRP A 296 10.53 6.11 -1.43
CA TRP A 296 11.07 5.46 -0.24
C TRP A 296 11.88 6.44 0.61
N GLU A 297 12.67 7.31 -0.04
CA GLU A 297 13.49 8.32 0.63
C GLU A 297 12.68 9.51 1.18
N PHE A 298 11.48 9.75 0.65
CA PHE A 298 10.65 10.92 0.99
C PHE A 298 9.23 10.54 1.45
N PRO A 299 9.06 9.80 2.57
CA PRO A 299 7.79 9.23 3.00
C PRO A 299 6.88 10.21 3.80
N TRP A 300 7.00 11.52 3.57
CA TRP A 300 6.36 12.59 4.38
C TRP A 300 4.83 12.59 4.29
#